data_AF-A0A420TVT7-F1
#
_entry.id   AF-A0A420TVT7-F1
#
_cell.length_a   1.000
_cell.length_b   1.000
_cell.length_c   1.000
_cell.angle_alpha   90.00
_cell.angle_beta   90.00
_cell.angle_gamma   90.00
#
_symmetry.space_group_name_H-M   'P 1'
#
loop_
_entity.id
_entity.type
_entity.pdbx_description
1 polymer ?
#
loop_
_entity_poly.entity_id
_entity_poly.type
_entity_poly.pdbx_seq_one_letter_code
_entity_poly.pdbx_strand_id
1 'polypeptide(L)'
;MGRPDTLGADLYHNRRFPRISNGQSETGMDSEMSEHPCCAIIEHMVHFSKITRNICLSIYLPETTIPMMVAMASQIERDLEAWTQKLPEAIRPMGSSTQVPSLRGVRDVQWVKRQRLVLNLRYHNLRILLFGSFLLRSTAQERATMSDTKVGIQKCLESAKQTIETIYQTYQHSDFFRTWFYNTTYTVFAASIILVYMTQDAVESEMQPLLRLVDMAIEILMIMDECVVALQAAKLLQGAREKAIQKSSQVEVAANPGTSWPDGMVYLNHYWGPLNLLDGELDQNLDMSSIDFDAASLFMSMPH
;
A
#
# COMPACT_ATOMS: atom_id res chain seq x y z
N MET A 1 -10.26 -1.96 19.75
CA MET A 1 -10.17 -3.44 19.90
C MET A 1 -10.02 -4.09 18.53
N GLY A 2 -8.83 -4.08 17.94
CA GLY A 2 -8.59 -4.67 16.61
C GLY A 2 -8.85 -6.18 16.57
N ARG A 3 -9.29 -6.68 15.42
CA ARG A 3 -9.57 -8.12 15.19
C ARG A 3 -8.38 -8.98 15.64
N PRO A 4 -8.63 -10.11 16.33
CA PRO A 4 -7.58 -11.09 16.63
C PRO A 4 -6.88 -11.50 15.34
N ASP A 5 -5.56 -11.67 15.42
CA ASP A 5 -4.76 -12.22 14.34
C ASP A 5 -5.36 -13.54 13.84
N THR A 6 -5.92 -13.54 12.63
CA THR A 6 -6.63 -14.70 12.06
C THR A 6 -5.69 -15.75 11.49
N LEU A 7 -4.39 -15.46 11.36
CA LEU A 7 -3.39 -16.50 11.07
C LEU A 7 -3.19 -17.38 12.31
N GLY A 8 -3.28 -16.82 13.52
CA GLY A 8 -2.90 -17.54 14.73
C GLY A 8 -1.39 -17.69 14.84
N ALA A 9 -0.94 -18.47 15.83
CA ALA A 9 0.49 -18.72 16.00
C ALA A 9 1.02 -19.62 14.87
N ASP A 10 2.23 -19.31 14.36
CA ASP A 10 2.92 -20.11 13.35
C ASP A 10 3.02 -21.61 13.71
N LEU A 11 3.03 -21.93 15.01
CA LEU A 11 3.01 -23.30 15.53
C LEU A 11 1.79 -24.13 15.08
N TYR A 12 0.68 -23.47 14.77
CA TYR A 12 -0.55 -24.11 14.28
C TYR A 12 -0.57 -24.29 12.75
N HIS A 13 0.43 -23.76 12.04
CA HIS A 13 0.60 -23.92 10.60
C HIS A 13 1.61 -25.03 10.27
N ASN A 14 1.19 -26.27 10.47
CA ASN A 14 2.04 -27.45 10.28
C ASN A 14 1.91 -28.12 8.89
N ARG A 15 1.04 -27.60 8.01
CA ARG A 15 0.94 -28.09 6.63
C ARG A 15 2.19 -27.70 5.85
N ARG A 16 2.77 -28.67 5.15
CA ARG A 16 3.90 -28.43 4.25
C ARG A 16 3.44 -27.65 3.03
N PHE A 17 4.33 -26.83 2.47
CA PHE A 17 4.07 -26.17 1.20
C PHE A 17 3.94 -27.18 0.06
N PRO A 18 3.09 -26.90 -0.94
CA PRO A 18 3.01 -27.71 -2.15
C PRO A 18 4.34 -27.75 -2.90
N ARG A 19 4.59 -28.86 -3.62
CA ARG A 19 5.78 -29.06 -4.44
C ARG A 19 5.48 -28.68 -5.88
N ILE A 20 6.46 -28.18 -6.62
CA ILE A 20 6.26 -27.85 -8.04
C ILE A 20 6.35 -29.13 -8.86
N SER A 21 5.31 -29.44 -9.64
CA SER A 21 5.36 -30.58 -10.56
C SER A 21 6.26 -30.27 -11.74
N ASN A 22 7.37 -31.00 -11.88
CA ASN A 22 8.31 -30.85 -12.99
C ASN A 22 7.92 -31.67 -14.24
N GLY A 23 6.64 -32.08 -14.38
CA GLY A 23 6.14 -32.80 -15.54
C GLY A 23 6.66 -34.24 -15.70
N GLN A 24 7.33 -34.79 -14.68
CA GLN A 24 7.65 -36.21 -14.62
C GLN A 24 6.47 -36.96 -14.00
N SER A 25 6.04 -38.02 -14.65
CA SER A 25 4.86 -38.82 -14.29
C SER A 25 4.96 -39.36 -12.86
N GLU A 26 4.33 -38.68 -11.90
CA GLU A 26 4.25 -39.13 -10.52
C GLU A 26 3.16 -40.20 -10.40
N THR A 27 3.55 -41.47 -10.43
CA THR A 27 2.66 -42.58 -10.05
C THR A 27 2.54 -42.64 -8.52
N GLY A 28 1.38 -42.30 -7.97
CA GLY A 28 1.04 -42.52 -6.56
C GLY A 28 0.49 -41.27 -5.86
N MET A 29 -0.02 -41.45 -4.64
CA MET A 29 -0.69 -40.45 -3.76
C MET A 29 0.01 -39.08 -3.60
N ASP A 30 1.23 -38.91 -4.08
CA ASP A 30 2.00 -37.66 -4.08
C ASP A 30 1.48 -36.60 -5.09
N SER A 31 0.60 -36.99 -6.02
CA SER A 31 0.04 -36.09 -7.05
C SER A 31 -0.85 -34.97 -6.49
N GLU A 32 -1.41 -35.07 -5.28
CA GLU A 32 -2.33 -34.06 -4.72
C GLU A 32 -1.62 -32.79 -4.20
N MET A 33 -0.32 -32.88 -3.87
CA MET A 33 0.48 -31.75 -3.38
C MET A 33 1.35 -31.10 -4.46
N SER A 34 1.15 -31.48 -5.72
CA SER A 34 1.93 -31.03 -6.87
C SER A 34 1.26 -29.82 -7.53
N GLU A 35 1.85 -28.63 -7.36
CA GLU A 35 1.39 -27.39 -7.98
C GLU A 35 1.91 -27.25 -9.40
N HIS A 36 1.01 -26.78 -10.28
CA HIS A 36 1.41 -26.31 -11.59
C HIS A 36 2.36 -25.11 -11.43
N PRO A 37 3.38 -24.91 -12.30
CA PRO A 37 4.28 -23.75 -12.25
C PRO A 37 3.58 -22.37 -12.21
N CYS A 38 2.33 -22.29 -12.66
CA CYS A 38 1.49 -21.09 -12.58
C CYS A 38 1.02 -20.75 -11.15
N CYS A 39 0.95 -21.77 -10.28
CA CYS A 39 0.42 -21.72 -8.92
C CYS A 39 1.52 -21.77 -7.86
N ALA A 40 2.78 -22.05 -8.26
CA ALA A 40 4.00 -22.12 -7.46
C ALA A 40 4.42 -20.78 -6.84
N ILE A 41 3.46 -20.10 -6.21
CA ILE A 41 3.61 -18.80 -5.55
C ILE A 41 3.13 -18.87 -4.10
N ILE A 42 2.42 -19.93 -3.68
CA ILE A 42 1.79 -20.02 -2.36
C ILE A 42 2.82 -19.84 -1.23
N GLU A 43 3.94 -20.56 -1.27
CA GLU A 43 5.01 -20.41 -0.28
C GLU A 43 5.51 -18.95 -0.20
N HIS A 44 5.77 -18.34 -1.35
CA HIS A 44 6.21 -16.95 -1.42
C HIS A 44 5.14 -15.99 -0.89
N MET A 45 3.86 -16.24 -1.16
CA MET A 45 2.76 -15.42 -0.64
C MET A 45 2.60 -15.57 0.87
N VAL A 46 2.82 -16.77 1.43
CA VAL A 46 2.82 -16.97 2.88
C VAL A 46 3.96 -16.19 3.53
N HIS A 47 5.17 -16.23 2.96
CA HIS A 47 6.28 -15.41 3.44
C HIS A 47 5.99 -13.90 3.33
N PHE A 48 5.39 -13.45 2.23
CA PHE A 48 4.97 -12.06 2.05
C PHE A 48 3.95 -11.63 3.14
N SER A 49 2.98 -12.48 3.46
CA SER A 49 2.00 -12.23 4.52
C SER A 49 2.66 -12.12 5.91
N LYS A 50 3.71 -12.90 6.19
CA LYS A 50 4.48 -12.77 7.44
C LYS A 50 5.19 -11.43 7.54
N ILE A 51 5.76 -10.92 6.44
CA ILE A 51 6.39 -9.59 6.41
C ILE A 51 5.32 -8.51 6.65
N THR A 52 4.17 -8.62 5.98
CA THR A 52 3.03 -7.71 6.19
C THR A 52 2.60 -7.67 7.66
N ARG A 53 2.41 -8.85 8.26
CA ARG A 53 2.07 -8.96 9.68
C ARG A 53 3.13 -8.32 10.57
N ASN A 54 4.41 -8.52 10.27
CA ASN A 54 5.51 -7.90 11.02
C ASN A 54 5.44 -6.37 10.95
N ILE A 55 5.10 -5.79 9.79
CA ILE A 55 4.89 -4.34 9.68
C ILE A 55 3.75 -3.89 10.60
N CYS A 56 2.59 -4.53 10.52
CA CYS A 56 1.44 -4.15 11.35
C CYS A 56 1.77 -4.22 12.85
N LEU A 57 2.40 -5.31 13.29
CA LEU A 57 2.70 -5.55 14.71
C LEU A 57 3.88 -4.75 15.24
N SER A 58 4.89 -4.46 14.42
CA SER A 58 6.12 -3.78 14.85
C SER A 58 6.09 -2.28 14.61
N ILE A 59 5.34 -1.81 13.60
CA ILE A 59 5.31 -0.39 13.19
C ILE A 59 4.01 0.30 13.60
N TYR A 60 2.86 -0.37 13.61
CA TYR A 60 1.56 0.32 13.82
C TYR A 60 0.91 0.02 15.17
N LEU A 61 1.14 -1.16 15.75
CA LEU A 61 0.56 -1.52 17.04
C LEU A 61 1.26 -0.89 18.28
N PRO A 62 2.61 -0.79 18.34
CA PRO A 62 3.30 -0.33 19.54
C PRO A 62 3.61 1.18 19.52
N GLU A 63 3.71 1.76 20.71
CA GLU A 63 4.32 3.08 20.90
C GLU A 63 5.85 2.94 20.77
N THR A 64 6.37 3.39 19.64
CA THR A 64 7.79 3.24 19.27
C THR A 64 8.36 4.59 18.92
N THR A 65 9.54 4.90 19.44
CA THR A 65 10.28 6.11 19.06
C THR A 65 10.69 6.05 17.58
N ILE A 66 10.88 7.20 16.94
CA ILE A 66 11.29 7.27 15.52
C ILE A 66 12.61 6.52 15.26
N PRO A 67 13.66 6.62 16.09
CA PRO A 67 14.88 5.83 15.90
C PRO A 67 14.64 4.32 15.91
N MET A 68 13.79 3.83 16.81
CA MET A 68 13.46 2.40 16.88
C MET A 68 12.66 1.96 15.65
N MET A 69 11.72 2.80 15.20
CA MET A 69 10.95 2.58 13.97
C MET A 69 11.85 2.52 12.73
N VAL A 70 12.85 3.39 12.62
CA VAL A 70 13.85 3.36 11.53
C VAL A 70 14.64 2.05 11.53
N ALA A 71 15.09 1.59 12.71
CA ALA A 71 15.80 0.33 12.83
C ALA A 71 14.92 -0.88 12.42
N MET A 72 13.67 -0.91 12.88
CA MET A 72 12.71 -1.95 12.50
C MET A 72 12.39 -1.91 11.01
N ALA A 73 12.13 -0.73 10.45
CA ALA A 73 11.84 -0.57 9.03
C ALA A 73 13.01 -1.03 8.15
N SER A 74 14.24 -0.76 8.58
CA SER A 74 15.45 -1.22 7.89
C SER A 74 15.58 -2.75 7.90
N GLN A 75 15.20 -3.42 9.00
CA GLN A 75 15.19 -4.88 9.05
C GLN A 75 14.10 -5.46 8.15
N ILE A 76 12.88 -4.92 8.22
CA ILE A 76 11.75 -5.37 7.39
C ILE A 76 12.06 -5.16 5.90
N GLU A 77 12.71 -4.05 5.53
CA GLU A 77 13.12 -3.83 4.14
C GLU A 77 14.12 -4.89 3.66
N ARG A 78 15.07 -5.31 4.52
CA ARG A 78 15.98 -6.43 4.19
C ARG A 78 15.22 -7.74 4.00
N ASP A 79 14.23 -8.01 4.84
CA ASP A 79 13.41 -9.22 4.73
C ASP A 79 12.59 -9.20 3.43
N LEU A 80 12.07 -8.03 3.04
CA LEU A 80 11.36 -7.83 1.78
C LEU A 80 12.26 -7.99 0.55
N GLU A 81 13.50 -7.50 0.62
CA GLU A 81 14.49 -7.72 -0.45
C GLU A 81 14.85 -9.21 -0.55
N ALA A 82 15.09 -9.88 0.57
CA ALA A 82 15.36 -11.32 0.60
C ALA A 82 14.18 -12.14 0.04
N TRP A 83 12.94 -11.73 0.32
CA TRP A 83 11.75 -12.32 -0.29
C TRP A 83 11.75 -12.14 -1.82
N THR A 84 12.06 -10.93 -2.30
CA THR A 84 12.12 -10.62 -3.74
C THR A 84 13.15 -11.49 -4.46
N GLN A 85 14.32 -11.71 -3.85
CA GLN A 85 15.37 -12.55 -4.41
C GLN A 85 15.01 -14.05 -4.43
N LYS A 86 14.12 -14.51 -3.57
CA LYS A 86 13.63 -15.90 -3.56
C LYS A 86 12.57 -16.18 -4.62
N LEU A 87 11.92 -15.15 -5.17
CA LEU A 87 10.94 -15.33 -6.23
C LEU A 87 11.60 -15.84 -7.52
N PRO A 88 10.90 -16.69 -8.29
CA PRO A 88 11.32 -17.05 -9.64
C PRO A 88 11.57 -15.79 -10.47
N GLU A 89 12.69 -15.75 -11.18
CA GLU A 89 13.14 -14.57 -11.94
C GLU A 89 12.05 -14.03 -12.88
N ALA A 90 11.30 -14.92 -13.52
CA ALA A 90 10.23 -14.58 -14.45
C ALA A 90 9.06 -13.79 -13.81
N ILE A 91 8.82 -13.86 -12.51
CA ILE A 91 7.69 -13.18 -11.85
C ILE A 91 8.13 -12.18 -10.79
N ARG A 92 9.44 -11.98 -10.64
CA ARG A 92 10.00 -11.04 -9.68
C ARG A 92 9.47 -9.62 -9.97
N PRO A 93 9.04 -8.87 -8.94
CA PRO A 93 8.77 -7.44 -9.05
C PRO A 93 9.90 -6.73 -9.76
N MET A 94 9.58 -5.89 -10.72
CA MET A 94 10.54 -4.93 -11.25
C MET A 94 10.65 -3.87 -10.17
N GLY A 95 11.56 -4.06 -9.20
CA GLY A 95 11.84 -3.04 -8.19
C GLY A 95 12.24 -1.71 -8.83
N SER A 96 12.66 -0.72 -8.04
CA SER A 96 13.18 0.56 -8.54
C SER A 96 14.48 0.45 -9.38
N SER A 97 14.83 -0.74 -9.85
CA SER A 97 15.96 -1.00 -10.72
C SER A 97 15.68 -0.38 -12.09
N THR A 98 16.57 0.52 -12.50
CA THR A 98 16.69 1.15 -13.82
C THR A 98 16.95 0.16 -14.97
N GLN A 99 16.63 -1.12 -14.80
CA GLN A 99 16.71 -2.10 -15.86
C GLN A 99 15.66 -1.78 -16.91
N VAL A 100 16.14 -1.35 -18.09
CA VAL A 100 15.33 -1.20 -19.29
C VAL A 100 14.55 -2.51 -19.48
N PRO A 101 13.20 -2.47 -19.56
CA PRO A 101 12.41 -3.66 -19.76
C PRO A 101 12.91 -4.43 -20.97
N SER A 102 13.41 -5.65 -20.74
CA SER A 102 13.88 -6.48 -21.85
C SER A 102 12.69 -6.84 -22.74
N LEU A 103 12.84 -6.65 -24.05
CA LEU A 103 11.83 -7.08 -25.04
C LEU A 103 11.55 -8.59 -25.00
N ARG A 104 12.41 -9.37 -24.32
CA ARG A 104 12.17 -10.80 -24.09
C ARG A 104 10.85 -11.05 -23.36
N GLY A 105 10.47 -10.17 -22.43
CA GLY A 105 9.22 -10.31 -21.65
C GLY A 105 7.93 -10.13 -22.46
N VAL A 106 8.00 -9.56 -23.67
CA VAL A 106 6.84 -9.42 -24.56
C VAL A 106 6.29 -10.79 -24.95
N ARG A 107 7.16 -11.81 -25.06
CA ARG A 107 6.80 -13.18 -25.42
C ARG A 107 6.35 -14.04 -24.23
N ASP A 108 6.37 -13.49 -23.02
CA ASP A 108 5.96 -14.25 -21.83
C ASP A 108 4.48 -14.64 -21.94
N VAL A 109 4.20 -15.86 -21.46
CA VAL A 109 2.85 -16.39 -21.31
C VAL A 109 2.04 -15.53 -20.34
N GLN A 110 0.74 -15.40 -20.59
CA GLN A 110 -0.13 -14.44 -19.90
C GLN A 110 -0.12 -14.55 -18.37
N TRP A 111 -0.02 -15.77 -17.83
CA TRP A 111 0.01 -15.98 -16.39
C TRP A 111 1.26 -15.37 -15.73
N VAL A 112 2.43 -15.45 -16.39
CA VAL A 112 3.68 -14.84 -15.88
C VAL A 112 3.51 -13.33 -15.79
N LYS A 113 2.94 -12.71 -16.83
CA LYS A 113 2.67 -11.27 -16.88
C LYS A 113 1.74 -10.84 -15.74
N ARG A 114 0.65 -11.59 -15.52
CA ARG A 114 -0.32 -11.32 -14.44
C ARG A 114 0.29 -11.50 -13.05
N GLN A 115 1.04 -12.58 -12.82
CA GLN A 115 1.71 -12.82 -11.54
C GLN A 115 2.72 -11.70 -11.25
N ARG A 116 3.56 -11.35 -12.23
CA ARG A 116 4.54 -10.26 -12.08
C ARG A 116 3.87 -8.93 -11.75
N LEU A 117 2.79 -8.58 -12.45
CA LEU A 117 2.02 -7.37 -12.19
C LEU A 117 1.47 -7.34 -10.76
N VAL A 118 0.79 -8.41 -10.34
CA VAL A 118 0.19 -8.48 -8.99
C VAL A 118 1.26 -8.42 -7.90
N LEU A 119 2.37 -9.14 -8.08
CA LEU A 119 3.50 -9.12 -7.14
C LEU A 119 4.15 -7.73 -7.08
N ASN A 120 4.27 -7.04 -8.21
CA ASN A 120 4.80 -5.67 -8.26
C ASN A 120 3.93 -4.70 -7.45
N LEU A 121 2.61 -4.75 -7.64
CA LEU A 121 1.68 -3.91 -6.91
C LEU A 121 1.67 -4.21 -5.41
N ARG A 122 1.73 -5.50 -5.03
CA ARG A 122 1.86 -5.91 -3.63
C ARG A 122 3.16 -5.41 -3.01
N TYR A 123 4.28 -5.52 -3.72
CA TYR A 123 5.57 -5.01 -3.27
C TYR A 123 5.52 -3.50 -2.99
N HIS A 124 4.99 -2.70 -3.92
CA HIS A 124 4.84 -1.26 -3.71
C HIS A 124 3.86 -0.92 -2.60
N ASN A 125 2.74 -1.62 -2.49
CA ASN A 125 1.78 -1.41 -1.40
C ASN A 125 2.42 -1.67 -0.03
N LEU A 126 3.26 -2.70 0.09
CA LEU A 126 3.97 -3.01 1.32
C LEU A 126 5.00 -1.94 1.69
N ARG A 127 5.70 -1.39 0.69
CA ARG A 127 6.62 -0.25 0.90
C ARG A 127 5.90 1.02 1.30
N ILE A 128 4.73 1.28 0.72
CA ILE A 128 3.84 2.37 1.14
C ILE A 128 3.48 2.18 2.61
N LEU A 129 3.03 0.99 3.00
CA LEU A 129 2.67 0.69 4.39
C LEU A 129 3.87 0.86 5.34
N LEU A 130 5.03 0.32 4.97
CA LEU A 130 6.24 0.37 5.79
C LEU A 130 6.71 1.81 6.02
N PHE A 131 6.95 2.54 4.94
CA PHE A 131 7.60 3.86 4.99
C PHE A 131 6.63 5.02 5.19
N GLY A 132 5.33 4.83 4.90
CA GLY A 132 4.29 5.82 5.16
C GLY A 132 4.17 6.16 6.64
N SER A 133 4.53 5.21 7.51
CA SER A 133 4.61 5.41 8.96
C SER A 133 5.49 6.59 9.35
N PHE A 134 6.59 6.85 8.62
CA PHE A 134 7.45 8.00 8.86
C PHE A 134 6.73 9.32 8.60
N LEU A 135 5.99 9.42 7.50
CA LEU A 135 5.22 10.62 7.18
C LEU A 135 4.09 10.86 8.19
N LEU A 136 3.50 9.78 8.73
CA LEU A 136 2.38 9.85 9.66
C LEU A 136 2.79 10.08 11.12
N ARG A 137 3.94 9.55 11.55
CA ARG A 137 4.33 9.50 12.97
C ARG A 137 5.49 10.42 13.34
N SER A 138 6.32 10.83 12.38
CA SER A 138 7.42 11.75 12.67
C SER A 138 6.97 13.21 12.62
N THR A 139 7.65 14.04 13.39
CA THR A 139 7.54 15.50 13.33
C THR A 139 8.45 16.08 12.24
N ALA A 140 8.19 17.32 11.79
CA ALA A 140 9.05 18.00 10.83
C ALA A 140 10.52 18.12 11.31
N GLN A 141 10.73 18.29 12.63
CA GLN A 141 12.06 18.36 13.22
C GLN A 141 12.80 17.01 13.19
N GLU A 142 12.11 15.92 13.50
CA GLU A 142 12.69 14.57 13.39
C GLU A 142 13.04 14.24 11.94
N ARG A 143 12.17 14.61 10.99
CA ARG A 143 12.49 14.49 9.55
C ARG A 143 13.69 15.32 9.16
N ALA A 144 13.81 16.55 9.66
CA ALA A 144 14.93 17.43 9.34
C ALA A 144 16.28 16.87 9.82
N THR A 145 16.29 16.24 10.99
CA THR A 145 17.51 15.75 11.68
C THR A 145 17.89 14.32 11.31
N MET A 146 16.93 13.46 10.94
CA MET A 146 17.17 12.05 10.63
C MET A 146 17.07 11.80 9.11
N SER A 147 18.23 11.60 8.46
CA SER A 147 18.29 11.32 7.01
C SER A 147 17.48 10.10 6.60
N ASP A 148 17.48 9.05 7.42
CA ASP A 148 16.80 7.79 7.11
C ASP A 148 15.29 7.94 6.99
N THR A 149 14.70 8.83 7.79
CA THR A 149 13.28 9.17 7.72
C THR A 149 12.95 9.83 6.38
N LYS A 150 13.78 10.78 5.92
CA LYS A 150 13.62 11.41 4.59
C LYS A 150 13.76 10.39 3.46
N VAL A 151 14.77 9.52 3.54
CA VAL A 151 14.99 8.46 2.56
C VAL A 151 13.79 7.50 2.52
N GLY A 152 13.26 7.13 3.68
CA GLY A 152 12.06 6.32 3.78
C GLY A 152 10.84 6.99 3.15
N ILE A 153 10.61 8.28 3.43
CA ILE A 153 9.50 9.04 2.82
C ILE A 153 9.64 9.06 1.30
N GLN A 154 10.84 9.26 0.76
CA GLN A 154 11.06 9.21 -0.68
C GLN A 154 10.75 7.82 -1.26
N LYS A 155 11.14 6.74 -0.57
CA LYS A 155 10.80 5.35 -0.95
C LYS A 155 9.29 5.10 -0.93
N CYS A 156 8.58 5.67 0.05
CA CYS A 156 7.13 5.62 0.16
C CYS A 156 6.48 6.33 -1.04
N LEU A 157 6.91 7.56 -1.31
CA LEU A 157 6.40 8.40 -2.38
C LEU A 157 6.62 7.75 -3.74
N GLU A 158 7.82 7.25 -4.02
CA GLU A 158 8.11 6.53 -5.27
C GLU A 158 7.20 5.30 -5.43
N SER A 159 6.97 4.55 -4.36
CA SER A 159 6.08 3.38 -4.41
C SER A 159 4.62 3.78 -4.65
N ALA A 160 4.17 4.91 -4.10
CA ALA A 160 2.84 5.46 -4.38
C ALA A 160 2.67 5.87 -5.84
N LYS A 161 3.67 6.59 -6.40
CA LYS A 161 3.71 6.97 -7.82
C LYS A 161 3.59 5.74 -8.73
N GLN A 162 4.49 4.77 -8.53
CA GLN A 162 4.53 3.53 -9.32
C GLN A 162 3.21 2.73 -9.21
N THR A 163 2.58 2.71 -8.04
CA THR A 163 1.29 2.04 -7.84
C THR A 163 0.21 2.65 -8.72
N ILE A 164 0.04 3.98 -8.69
CA ILE A 164 -0.98 4.69 -9.45
C ILE A 164 -0.72 4.54 -10.96
N GLU A 165 0.51 4.78 -11.40
CA GLU A 165 0.88 4.68 -12.81
C GLU A 165 0.68 3.27 -13.36
N THR A 166 1.12 2.26 -12.62
CA THR A 166 0.95 0.84 -13.02
C THR A 166 -0.53 0.47 -13.11
N ILE A 167 -1.34 0.85 -12.12
CA ILE A 167 -2.78 0.57 -12.13
C ILE A 167 -3.43 1.25 -13.32
N TYR A 168 -3.17 2.55 -13.52
CA TYR A 168 -3.75 3.34 -14.60
C TYR A 168 -3.44 2.74 -15.98
N GLN A 169 -2.16 2.50 -16.27
CA GLN A 169 -1.71 1.92 -17.54
C GLN A 169 -2.28 0.52 -17.75
N THR A 170 -2.36 -0.30 -16.70
CA THR A 170 -2.94 -1.64 -16.81
C THR A 170 -4.43 -1.56 -17.11
N TYR A 171 -5.16 -0.64 -16.48
CA TYR A 171 -6.60 -0.45 -16.67
C TYR A 171 -6.96 -0.09 -18.13
N GLN A 172 -6.07 0.65 -18.80
CA GLN A 172 -6.21 1.02 -20.22
C GLN A 172 -6.08 -0.17 -21.18
N HIS A 173 -5.40 -1.25 -20.76
CA HIS A 173 -4.99 -2.32 -21.68
C HIS A 173 -5.46 -3.73 -21.28
N SER A 174 -5.96 -3.92 -20.05
CA SER A 174 -6.27 -5.25 -19.51
C SER A 174 -7.59 -5.29 -18.75
N ASP A 175 -8.62 -5.87 -19.38
CA ASP A 175 -9.97 -5.97 -18.80
C ASP A 175 -10.02 -6.76 -17.49
N PHE A 176 -9.21 -7.82 -17.35
CA PHE A 176 -9.10 -8.61 -16.10
C PHE A 176 -8.81 -7.72 -14.89
N PHE A 177 -8.00 -6.68 -15.10
CA PHE A 177 -7.54 -5.86 -14.00
C PHE A 177 -8.64 -4.97 -13.46
N ARG A 178 -9.69 -4.68 -14.24
CA ARG A 178 -10.79 -3.80 -13.83
C ARG A 178 -11.61 -4.34 -12.65
N THR A 179 -11.72 -5.67 -12.55
CA THR A 179 -12.47 -6.35 -11.48
C THR A 179 -11.58 -6.74 -10.30
N TRP A 180 -10.31 -6.36 -10.28
CA TRP A 180 -9.41 -6.75 -9.20
C TRP A 180 -9.68 -5.92 -7.95
N PHE A 181 -10.22 -6.56 -6.92
CA PHE A 181 -10.74 -5.92 -5.70
C PHE A 181 -9.71 -5.02 -4.99
N TYR A 182 -8.41 -5.35 -5.07
CA TYR A 182 -7.35 -4.57 -4.42
C TYR A 182 -7.07 -3.21 -5.09
N ASN A 183 -7.57 -2.95 -6.30
CA ASN A 183 -7.36 -1.67 -6.97
C ASN A 183 -7.86 -0.49 -6.14
N THR A 184 -9.05 -0.59 -5.57
CA THR A 184 -9.63 0.46 -4.73
C THR A 184 -8.70 0.78 -3.57
N THR A 185 -8.32 -0.24 -2.81
CA THR A 185 -7.42 -0.10 -1.66
C THR A 185 -6.09 0.50 -2.07
N TYR A 186 -5.39 -0.10 -3.04
CA TYR A 186 -4.03 0.32 -3.39
C TYR A 186 -4.00 1.74 -3.96
N THR A 187 -5.01 2.10 -4.76
CA THR A 187 -5.16 3.45 -5.32
C THR A 187 -5.41 4.48 -4.21
N VAL A 188 -6.33 4.19 -3.28
CA VAL A 188 -6.64 5.08 -2.16
C VAL A 188 -5.43 5.27 -1.24
N PHE A 189 -4.74 4.18 -0.90
CA PHE A 189 -3.53 4.25 -0.05
C PHE A 189 -2.43 5.08 -0.72
N ALA A 190 -2.14 4.85 -2.00
CA ALA A 190 -1.13 5.59 -2.74
C ALA A 190 -1.48 7.09 -2.85
N ALA A 191 -2.70 7.42 -3.26
CA ALA A 191 -3.14 8.81 -3.40
C ALA A 191 -3.16 9.55 -2.06
N SER A 192 -3.57 8.88 -0.98
CA SER A 192 -3.57 9.45 0.36
C SER A 192 -2.16 9.81 0.82
N ILE A 193 -1.16 8.95 0.59
CA ILE A 193 0.24 9.25 0.90
C ILE A 193 0.73 10.47 0.13
N ILE A 194 0.42 10.56 -1.17
CA ILE A 194 0.81 11.71 -1.98
C ILE A 194 0.19 12.99 -1.42
N LEU A 195 -1.11 12.97 -1.10
CA LEU A 195 -1.81 14.13 -0.53
C LEU A 195 -1.24 14.54 0.83
N VAL A 196 -0.98 13.59 1.72
CA VAL A 196 -0.36 13.88 3.03
C VAL A 196 1.02 14.50 2.81
N TYR A 197 1.84 13.95 1.92
CA TYR A 197 3.16 14.47 1.61
C TYR A 197 3.09 15.90 1.08
N MET A 198 2.18 16.16 0.13
CA MET A 198 1.93 17.50 -0.41
C MET A 198 1.60 18.53 0.67
N THR A 199 0.82 18.14 1.68
CA THR A 199 0.44 19.05 2.75
C THR A 199 1.52 19.29 3.79
N GLN A 200 2.58 18.48 3.83
CA GLN A 200 3.59 18.51 4.89
C GLN A 200 4.98 18.91 4.40
N ASP A 201 5.46 18.30 3.32
CA ASP A 201 6.88 18.25 2.98
C ASP A 201 7.19 18.55 1.50
N ALA A 202 6.19 18.56 0.61
CA ALA A 202 6.43 18.80 -0.81
C ALA A 202 6.92 20.23 -1.08
N VAL A 203 7.87 20.36 -2.00
CA VAL A 203 8.27 21.67 -2.54
C VAL A 203 7.40 22.04 -3.73
N GLU A 204 7.32 23.34 -4.05
CA GLU A 204 6.43 23.87 -5.09
C GLU A 204 6.61 23.19 -6.46
N SER A 205 7.85 22.85 -6.84
CA SER A 205 8.14 22.15 -8.09
C SER A 205 7.55 20.74 -8.18
N GLU A 206 7.23 20.11 -7.05
CA GLU A 206 6.66 18.76 -6.98
C GLU A 206 5.12 18.77 -6.99
N MET A 207 4.50 19.90 -6.65
CA MET A 207 3.04 19.99 -6.47
C MET A 207 2.25 19.60 -7.72
N GLN A 208 2.59 20.17 -8.87
CA GLN A 208 1.88 19.89 -10.13
C GLN A 208 2.05 18.43 -10.63
N PRO A 209 3.26 17.85 -10.64
CA PRO A 209 3.43 16.42 -10.89
C PRO A 209 2.60 15.52 -9.96
N LEU A 210 2.57 15.83 -8.65
CA LEU A 210 1.83 15.02 -7.67
C LEU A 210 0.32 15.16 -7.81
N LEU A 211 -0.18 16.36 -8.12
CA LEU A 211 -1.60 16.59 -8.40
C LEU A 211 -2.11 15.75 -9.57
N ARG A 212 -1.31 15.64 -10.65
CA ARG A 212 -1.67 14.79 -11.80
C ARG A 212 -1.82 13.33 -11.44
N LEU A 213 -0.99 12.82 -10.54
CA LEU A 213 -1.11 11.44 -10.06
C LEU A 213 -2.35 11.25 -9.19
N VAL A 214 -2.71 12.24 -8.36
CA VAL A 214 -3.97 12.21 -7.60
C VAL A 214 -5.18 12.23 -8.55
N ASP A 215 -5.12 13.02 -9.63
CA ASP A 215 -6.16 13.05 -10.67
C ASP A 215 -6.32 11.69 -11.36
N MET A 216 -5.20 11.03 -11.71
CA MET A 216 -5.22 9.66 -12.25
C MET A 216 -5.84 8.66 -11.26
N ALA A 217 -5.52 8.77 -9.97
CA ALA A 217 -6.09 7.91 -8.93
C ALA A 217 -7.61 8.12 -8.79
N ILE A 218 -8.08 9.36 -8.83
CA ILE A 218 -9.51 9.69 -8.82
C ILE A 218 -10.20 9.09 -10.05
N GLU A 219 -9.60 9.23 -11.24
CA GLU A 219 -10.14 8.66 -12.48
C GLU A 219 -10.27 7.12 -12.40
N ILE A 220 -9.24 6.43 -11.89
CA ILE A 220 -9.28 4.97 -11.64
C ILE A 220 -10.47 4.61 -10.75
N LEU A 221 -10.70 5.34 -9.67
CA LEU A 221 -11.78 5.03 -8.74
C LEU A 221 -13.16 5.37 -9.31
N MET A 222 -13.26 6.41 -10.12
CA MET A 222 -14.51 6.82 -10.78
C MET A 222 -14.96 5.83 -11.86
N ILE A 223 -14.01 5.23 -12.59
CA ILE A 223 -14.34 4.23 -13.62
C ILE A 223 -14.73 2.87 -13.02
N MET A 224 -14.46 2.64 -11.73
CA MET A 224 -14.96 1.48 -10.96
C MET A 224 -16.39 1.75 -10.45
N ASP A 225 -17.30 2.15 -11.35
CA ASP A 225 -18.64 2.64 -11.05
C ASP A 225 -19.57 1.59 -10.39
N GLU A 226 -19.32 0.30 -10.62
CA GLU A 226 -19.99 -0.79 -9.91
C GLU A 226 -19.55 -0.92 -8.44
N CYS A 227 -18.45 -0.29 -8.04
CA CYS A 227 -17.92 -0.32 -6.67
C CYS A 227 -18.28 0.97 -5.92
N VAL A 228 -19.35 0.92 -5.11
CA VAL A 228 -19.79 2.06 -4.28
C VAL A 228 -18.66 2.62 -3.41
N VAL A 229 -17.82 1.72 -2.87
CA VAL A 229 -16.65 2.10 -2.07
C VAL A 229 -15.64 2.91 -2.87
N ALA A 230 -15.36 2.52 -4.12
CA ALA A 230 -14.44 3.25 -4.98
C ALA A 230 -14.98 4.66 -5.28
N LEU A 231 -16.27 4.78 -5.59
CA LEU A 231 -16.91 6.08 -5.84
C LEU A 231 -16.88 7.00 -4.61
N GLN A 232 -17.11 6.46 -3.41
CA GLN A 232 -17.00 7.27 -2.18
C GLN A 232 -15.55 7.69 -1.91
N ALA A 233 -14.60 6.80 -2.12
CA ALA A 233 -13.19 7.12 -1.97
C ALA A 233 -12.72 8.18 -2.99
N ALA A 234 -13.22 8.15 -4.23
CA ALA A 234 -12.96 9.17 -5.22
C ALA A 234 -13.40 10.57 -4.75
N LYS A 235 -14.61 10.69 -4.18
CA LYS A 235 -15.12 11.95 -3.62
C LYS A 235 -14.27 12.47 -2.46
N LEU A 236 -13.84 11.57 -1.57
CA LEU A 236 -12.95 11.93 -0.46
C LEU A 236 -11.60 12.47 -0.97
N LEU A 237 -11.01 11.80 -1.97
CA LEU A 237 -9.75 12.24 -2.56
C LEU A 237 -9.89 13.57 -3.30
N GLN A 238 -11.02 13.83 -3.98
CA GLN A 238 -11.31 15.13 -4.60
C GLN A 238 -11.32 16.25 -3.55
N GLY A 239 -12.05 16.08 -2.44
CA GLY A 239 -12.09 17.08 -1.37
C GLY A 239 -10.72 17.28 -0.70
N ALA A 240 -9.94 16.21 -0.53
CA ALA A 240 -8.59 16.31 0.04
C ALA A 240 -7.61 17.01 -0.93
N ARG A 241 -7.74 16.77 -2.23
CA ARG A 241 -6.98 17.44 -3.29
C ARG A 241 -7.25 18.95 -3.30
N GLU A 242 -8.51 19.37 -3.24
CA GLU A 242 -8.88 20.79 -3.19
C GLU A 242 -8.25 21.49 -1.99
N LYS A 243 -8.30 20.86 -0.81
CA LYS A 243 -7.65 21.37 0.41
C LYS A 243 -6.13 21.49 0.26
N ALA A 244 -5.49 20.52 -0.39
CA ALA A 244 -4.04 20.56 -0.62
C ALA A 244 -3.62 21.75 -1.50
N ILE A 245 -4.40 22.06 -2.54
CA ILE A 245 -4.19 23.23 -3.43
C ILE A 245 -4.40 24.54 -2.67
N GLN A 246 -5.44 24.61 -1.84
CA GLN A 246 -5.76 25.82 -1.10
C GLN A 246 -4.68 26.15 -0.06
N LYS A 247 -4.10 25.12 0.57
CA LYS A 247 -2.98 25.27 1.52
C LYS A 247 -1.72 25.79 0.83
N SER A 248 -1.37 25.30 -0.37
CA SER A 248 -0.20 25.81 -1.09
C SER A 248 -0.34 27.29 -1.45
N SER A 249 -1.55 27.70 -1.84
CA SER A 249 -1.87 29.10 -2.17
C SER A 249 -1.80 30.05 -0.97
N GLN A 250 -2.07 29.57 0.26
CA GLN A 250 -1.99 30.38 1.47
C GLN A 250 -0.55 30.57 1.99
N VAL A 251 0.36 29.61 1.73
CA VAL A 251 1.78 29.75 2.07
C VAL A 251 2.43 30.90 1.29
N GLU A 252 1.94 31.22 0.09
CA GLU A 252 2.40 32.36 -0.70
C GLU A 252 2.04 33.74 -0.10
N VAL A 253 0.98 33.83 0.70
CA VAL A 253 0.49 35.10 1.27
C VAL A 253 1.09 35.38 2.65
N ALA A 254 1.53 34.34 3.38
CA ALA A 254 1.99 34.44 4.76
C ALA A 254 3.53 34.39 4.90
N ALA A 255 4.25 35.24 4.16
CA ALA A 255 5.66 35.53 4.45
C ALA A 255 5.79 36.56 5.59
N ASN A 256 5.39 36.19 6.82
CA ASN A 256 5.71 36.95 8.03
C ASN A 256 6.05 35.97 9.18
N PRO A 257 7.21 36.09 9.83
CA PRO A 257 7.69 35.10 10.79
C PRO A 257 7.11 35.38 12.18
N GLY A 258 6.16 34.56 12.63
CA GLY A 258 5.70 34.64 14.01
C GLY A 258 4.31 34.09 14.24
N THR A 259 4.07 32.81 13.98
CA THR A 259 2.95 32.09 14.61
C THR A 259 3.22 30.59 14.54
N SER A 260 3.81 30.08 15.61
CA SER A 260 3.86 28.65 15.90
C SER A 260 2.45 28.18 16.23
N TRP A 261 1.88 27.32 15.37
CA TRP A 261 0.60 26.67 15.64
C TRP A 261 0.81 25.31 16.33
N PRO A 262 -0.10 24.89 17.23
CA PRO A 262 0.09 23.73 18.08
C PRO A 262 -0.26 22.42 17.37
N ASP A 263 0.55 21.39 17.63
CA ASP A 263 0.31 19.95 17.51
C ASP A 263 -0.62 19.44 16.39
N GLY A 264 0.00 19.09 15.26
CA GLY A 264 -0.59 18.33 14.16
C GLY A 264 -0.86 16.85 14.45
N MET A 265 -1.17 16.48 15.70
CA MET A 265 -1.27 15.08 16.14
C MET A 265 -2.69 14.49 16.14
N VAL A 266 -3.75 15.25 15.85
CA VAL A 266 -5.13 14.80 16.19
C VAL A 266 -6.03 14.41 15.00
N TYR A 267 -5.73 14.74 13.73
CA TYR A 267 -6.76 14.64 12.68
C TYR A 267 -6.62 13.54 11.62
N LEU A 268 -5.56 12.71 11.65
CA LEU A 268 -5.44 11.56 10.72
C LEU A 268 -5.85 10.22 11.35
N ASN A 269 -6.02 10.18 12.67
CA ASN A 269 -6.61 9.02 13.36
C ASN A 269 -8.09 8.81 13.02
N HIS A 270 -8.77 9.80 12.43
CA HIS A 270 -10.18 9.67 12.04
C HIS A 270 -10.40 8.92 10.73
N TYR A 271 -9.39 8.74 9.87
CA TYR A 271 -9.55 7.91 8.66
C TYR A 271 -9.24 6.43 8.89
N TRP A 272 -8.54 6.11 9.99
CA TRP A 272 -8.00 4.75 10.19
C TRP A 272 -8.10 4.21 11.63
N GLY A 273 -8.76 4.94 12.54
CA GLY A 273 -9.27 4.59 13.88
C GLY A 273 -8.48 3.64 14.79
N PRO A 274 -8.23 3.99 16.07
CA PRO A 274 -8.49 3.05 17.15
C PRO A 274 -10.00 3.03 17.42
N LEU A 275 -10.65 1.89 17.20
CA LEU A 275 -12.04 1.60 17.61
C LEU A 275 -12.39 2.26 18.97
N ASN A 276 -13.11 3.37 18.91
CA ASN A 276 -14.04 3.88 19.92
C ASN A 276 -15.08 4.72 19.19
N LEU A 277 -16.21 4.06 18.92
CA LEU A 277 -17.49 4.68 18.61
C LEU A 277 -17.95 5.46 19.86
N LEU A 278 -18.59 6.61 19.64
CA LEU A 278 -19.19 7.53 20.62
C LEU A 278 -18.23 8.61 21.14
N ASP A 279 -18.22 9.77 20.47
CA ASP A 279 -18.89 10.96 21.00
C ASP A 279 -19.10 12.01 19.89
N GLY A 280 -20.26 12.68 19.94
CA GLY A 280 -20.87 13.52 18.89
C GLY A 280 -20.11 14.82 18.53
N GLU A 281 -20.48 15.59 17.52
CA GLU A 281 -21.74 15.73 16.79
C GLU A 281 -21.45 15.90 15.29
N LEU A 282 -22.14 15.15 14.42
CA LEU A 282 -22.30 15.52 13.01
C LEU A 282 -23.69 15.11 12.50
N ASP A 283 -24.32 16.09 11.84
CA ASP A 283 -25.62 16.17 11.18
C ASP A 283 -26.42 14.88 10.89
N GLN A 284 -27.69 14.89 11.30
CA GLN A 284 -28.64 13.77 11.35
C GLN A 284 -29.19 13.26 9.99
N ASN A 285 -28.50 13.47 8.86
CA ASN A 285 -29.00 13.03 7.54
C ASN A 285 -28.14 11.99 6.80
N LEU A 286 -27.08 11.48 7.41
CA LEU A 286 -26.26 10.40 6.84
C LEU A 286 -26.04 9.30 7.88
N ASP A 287 -27.05 8.46 8.05
CA ASP A 287 -26.94 7.23 8.81
C ASP A 287 -26.02 6.24 8.07
N MET A 288 -24.75 6.21 8.49
CA MET A 288 -23.70 5.30 8.00
C MET A 288 -23.49 4.11 8.94
N SER A 289 -24.41 3.86 9.89
CA SER A 289 -24.31 2.75 10.85
C SER A 289 -24.40 1.35 10.22
N SER A 290 -24.71 1.26 8.92
CA SER A 290 -24.85 0.00 8.19
C SER A 290 -23.61 -0.43 7.40
N ILE A 291 -22.51 0.33 7.42
CA ILE A 291 -21.29 0.02 6.65
C ILE A 291 -20.10 -0.13 7.61
N ASP A 292 -19.94 -1.33 8.16
CA ASP A 292 -18.77 -1.75 8.93
C ASP A 292 -17.52 -1.74 8.03
N PHE A 293 -16.71 -0.69 8.14
CA PHE A 293 -15.49 -0.50 7.36
C PHE A 293 -14.24 -0.80 8.22
N ASP A 294 -14.03 -2.09 8.51
CA ASP A 294 -12.82 -2.53 9.20
C ASP A 294 -11.65 -2.62 8.20
N ALA A 295 -10.72 -1.66 8.21
CA ALA A 295 -9.55 -1.68 7.30
C ALA A 295 -8.67 -2.93 7.50
N ALA A 296 -8.76 -3.61 8.65
CA ALA A 296 -8.13 -4.92 8.87
C ALA A 296 -8.88 -6.05 8.15
N SER A 297 -10.18 -5.91 7.89
CA SER A 297 -10.97 -6.85 7.08
C SER A 297 -10.62 -6.80 5.59
N LEU A 298 -10.21 -5.64 5.07
CA LEU A 298 -9.73 -5.47 3.69
C LEU A 298 -8.42 -6.20 3.40
N PHE A 299 -7.61 -6.45 4.43
CA PHE A 299 -6.37 -7.24 4.30
C PHE A 299 -6.56 -8.74 4.52
N MET A 300 -7.63 -9.15 5.20
CA MET A 300 -7.81 -10.51 5.75
C MET A 300 -9.01 -11.29 5.16
N SER A 301 -9.90 -10.65 4.41
CA SER A 301 -11.00 -11.33 3.71
C SER A 301 -10.58 -11.74 2.29
N MET A 302 -9.81 -12.84 2.17
CA MET A 302 -9.73 -13.61 0.92
C MET A 302 -10.54 -14.92 1.09
N PRO A 303 -11.48 -15.24 0.19
CA PRO A 303 -11.92 -16.61 -0.01
C PRO A 303 -10.77 -17.42 -0.64
N HIS A 304 -10.71 -18.70 -0.27
CA HIS A 304 -9.74 -19.69 -0.73
C HIS A 304 -9.56 -19.75 -2.25
#